data_AF-A0A3S3R0B1-F1
#
_entry.id   AF-A0A3S3R0B1-F1
#
_cell.length_a   1.000
_cell.length_b   1.000
_cell.length_c   1.000
_cell.angle_alpha   90.00
_cell.angle_beta   90.00
_cell.angle_gamma   90.00
#
_symmetry.space_group_name_H-M   'P 1'
#
loop_
_entity.id
_entity.type
_entity.pdbx_description
1 polymer ?
#
loop_
_entity_poly.entity_id
_entity_poly.type
_entity_poly.pdbx_seq_one_letter_code
_entity_poly.pdbx_strand_id
1 'polypeptide(L)'
;MFRQKPRVCYLEGECKRADFIIAAATAQKKVILCIEMKYRKGKPPEIVQQLRGTRCLLSYCQEIGRAFWDKQDFLKGYAYRFISIGNLSIAKQKTRIERQSAKHDCPERMLKIDWPNSRIEFNRLSGKV
;
A
#
# COMPACT_ATOMS: atom_id res chain seq x y z
N MET A 1 8.83 -24.24 34.94
CA MET A 1 9.56 -23.28 34.08
C MET A 1 8.78 -23.12 32.77
N PHE A 2 7.85 -22.16 32.72
CA PHE A 2 7.03 -21.94 31.52
C PHE A 2 7.90 -21.25 30.47
N ARG A 3 8.29 -21.99 29.42
CA ARG A 3 8.85 -21.39 28.21
C ARG A 3 7.74 -20.57 27.56
N GLN A 4 7.76 -19.25 27.76
CA GLN A 4 6.99 -18.34 26.93
C GLN A 4 7.45 -18.56 25.48
N LYS A 5 6.61 -19.17 24.65
CA LYS A 5 6.80 -19.13 23.20
C LYS A 5 6.77 -17.64 22.80
N PRO A 6 7.76 -17.12 22.05
CA PRO A 6 7.64 -15.78 21.52
C PRO A 6 6.32 -15.71 20.73
N ARG A 7 5.48 -14.71 21.03
CA ARG A 7 4.30 -14.43 20.23
C ARG A 7 4.79 -13.90 18.89
N VAL A 8 5.12 -14.81 17.98
CA VAL A 8 5.33 -14.46 16.59
C VAL A 8 3.94 -14.23 16.00
N CYS A 9 3.61 -12.96 15.76
CA CYS A 9 2.76 -12.31 14.75
C CYS A 9 1.66 -13.06 13.92
N TYR A 10 1.22 -14.27 14.23
CA TYR A 10 0.45 -15.10 13.29
C TYR A 10 -1.09 -14.99 13.35
N LEU A 11 -1.69 -14.13 14.19
CA LEU A 11 -3.14 -14.20 14.48
C LEU A 11 -4.02 -13.10 13.88
N GLU A 12 -3.48 -11.95 13.45
CA GLU A 12 -4.29 -10.82 12.92
C GLU A 12 -3.99 -10.44 11.46
N GLY A 13 -3.37 -11.36 10.70
CA GLY A 13 -3.06 -11.14 9.28
C GLY A 13 -1.72 -10.44 9.01
N GLU A 14 -0.84 -10.36 10.01
CA GLU A 14 0.45 -9.65 9.94
C GLU A 14 1.46 -10.31 8.96
N CYS A 15 1.26 -11.58 8.59
CA CYS A 15 2.09 -12.26 7.59
C CYS A 15 1.64 -12.05 6.13
N LYS A 16 0.58 -11.26 5.91
CA LYS A 16 0.13 -10.92 4.56
C LYS A 16 0.81 -9.64 4.12
N ARG A 17 1.38 -9.65 2.92
CA ARG A 17 1.99 -8.49 2.28
C ARG A 17 1.50 -8.35 0.86
N ALA A 18 1.60 -7.14 0.35
CA ALA A 18 1.34 -6.81 -1.02
C ALA A 18 2.49 -7.31 -1.92
N ASP A 19 2.22 -7.45 -3.21
CA ASP A 19 3.23 -7.87 -4.18
C ASP A 19 4.39 -6.87 -4.31
N PHE A 20 4.09 -5.57 -4.27
CA PHE A 20 5.10 -4.52 -4.43
C PHE A 20 5.01 -3.41 -3.39
N ILE A 21 6.20 -2.93 -3.02
CA ILE A 21 6.41 -1.68 -2.30
C ILE A 21 7.33 -0.81 -3.14
N ILE A 22 6.90 0.41 -3.44
CA ILE A 22 7.73 1.40 -4.14
C ILE A 22 7.88 2.63 -3.25
N ALA A 23 9.08 2.87 -2.72
CA ALA A 23 9.42 4.10 -2.03
C ALA A 23 10.07 5.07 -3.03
N ALA A 24 9.41 6.21 -3.26
CA ALA A 24 9.88 7.23 -4.19
C ALA A 24 10.07 8.56 -3.45
N ALA A 25 11.25 9.14 -3.59
CA ALA A 25 11.55 10.50 -3.16
C ALA A 25 11.91 11.33 -4.40
N THR A 26 11.06 12.29 -4.73
CA THR A 26 11.36 13.36 -5.68
C THR A 26 11.56 14.67 -4.94
N ALA A 27 12.02 15.72 -5.63
CA ALA A 27 12.18 17.04 -5.02
C ALA A 27 10.86 17.60 -4.44
N GLN A 28 9.71 17.18 -4.97
CA GLN A 28 8.38 17.68 -4.59
C GLN A 28 7.61 16.75 -3.66
N LYS A 29 7.89 15.43 -3.68
CA LYS A 29 7.09 14.44 -2.93
C LYS A 29 7.89 13.25 -2.45
N LYS A 30 7.58 12.80 -1.23
CA LYS A 30 8.04 11.53 -0.65
C LYS A 30 6.81 10.64 -0.49
N VAL A 31 6.75 9.54 -1.23
CA VAL A 31 5.58 8.67 -1.29
C VAL A 31 6.00 7.19 -1.22
N ILE A 32 5.22 6.39 -0.51
CA ILE A 32 5.32 4.93 -0.53
C ILE A 32 4.05 4.39 -1.17
N LEU A 33 4.21 3.62 -2.25
CA LEU A 33 3.14 2.90 -2.91
C LEU A 33 3.13 1.46 -2.41
N CYS A 34 2.01 1.01 -1.86
CA CYS A 34 1.73 -0.39 -1.53
C CYS A 34 0.79 -0.94 -2.60
N ILE A 35 1.27 -1.87 -3.44
CA ILE A 35 0.55 -2.33 -4.62
C ILE A 35 0.30 -3.83 -4.51
N GLU A 36 -0.96 -4.20 -4.42
CA GLU A 36 -1.41 -5.59 -4.56
C GLU A 36 -1.96 -5.82 -5.96
N MET A 37 -1.55 -6.92 -6.59
CA MET A 37 -1.97 -7.33 -7.91
C MET A 37 -2.77 -8.64 -7.86
N LYS A 38 -3.89 -8.71 -8.56
CA LYS A 38 -4.67 -9.95 -8.70
C LYS A 38 -5.05 -10.19 -10.15
N TYR A 39 -4.72 -11.38 -10.67
CA TYR A 39 -5.13 -11.79 -12.02
C TYR A 39 -6.66 -11.91 -12.15
N ARG A 40 -7.31 -12.48 -11.13
CA ARG A 40 -8.79 -12.54 -11.00
C ARG A 40 -9.28 -11.52 -9.98
N LYS A 41 -10.59 -11.30 -9.93
CA LYS A 41 -11.21 -10.46 -8.90
C LYS A 41 -10.86 -10.97 -7.49
N GLY A 42 -10.00 -10.25 -6.78
CA GLY A 42 -9.65 -10.55 -5.40
C GLY A 42 -10.75 -10.13 -4.42
N LYS A 43 -10.81 -10.78 -3.25
CA LYS A 43 -11.76 -10.41 -2.19
C LYS A 43 -11.28 -9.12 -1.51
N PRO A 44 -12.09 -8.05 -1.43
CA PRO A 44 -11.65 -6.79 -0.83
C PRO A 44 -11.08 -6.90 0.60
N PRO A 45 -11.66 -7.70 1.53
CA PRO A 45 -11.10 -7.85 2.87
C PRO A 45 -9.70 -8.46 2.88
N GLU A 46 -9.42 -9.38 1.94
CA GLU A 46 -8.12 -10.03 1.82
C GLU A 46 -7.05 -9.06 1.33
N ILE A 47 -7.38 -8.25 0.32
CA ILE A 47 -6.50 -7.21 -0.20
C ILE A 47 -6.20 -6.16 0.88
N VAL A 48 -7.23 -5.76 1.65
CA VAL A 48 -7.06 -4.85 2.79
C VAL A 48 -6.08 -5.44 3.82
N GLN A 49 -6.19 -6.73 4.15
CA GLN A 49 -5.24 -7.40 5.06
C GLN A 49 -3.81 -7.38 4.51
N GLN A 50 -3.61 -7.69 3.22
CA GLN A 50 -2.28 -7.64 2.58
C GLN A 50 -1.68 -6.24 2.64
N LEU A 51 -2.47 -5.21 2.37
CA LEU A 51 -2.04 -3.82 2.43
C LEU A 51 -1.75 -3.34 3.86
N ARG A 52 -2.52 -3.79 4.85
CA ARG A 52 -2.25 -3.55 6.27
C ARG A 52 -0.93 -4.18 6.71
N GLY A 53 -0.70 -5.45 6.39
CA GLY A 53 0.56 -6.12 6.74
C GLY A 53 1.77 -5.54 5.97
N THR A 54 1.57 -5.03 4.76
CA THR A 54 2.61 -4.24 4.05
C THR A 54 3.02 -2.99 4.83
N ARG A 55 2.05 -2.26 5.39
CA ARG A 55 2.33 -1.10 6.25
C ARG A 55 3.10 -1.51 7.51
N CYS A 56 2.73 -2.63 8.13
CA CYS A 56 3.44 -3.18 9.27
C CYS A 56 4.91 -3.51 8.93
N LEU A 57 5.15 -4.20 7.80
CA LEU A 57 6.50 -4.49 7.30
C LEU A 57 7.31 -3.20 7.10
N LEU A 58 6.71 -2.14 6.58
CA LEU A 58 7.39 -0.85 6.41
C LEU A 58 7.73 -0.17 7.73
N SER A 59 6.86 -0.25 8.73
CA SER A 59 7.18 0.21 10.09
C SER A 59 8.37 -0.57 10.67
N TYR A 60 8.44 -1.88 10.44
CA TYR A 60 9.60 -2.67 10.83
C TYR A 60 10.89 -2.24 10.09
N CYS A 61 10.81 -2.00 8.78
CA CYS A 61 11.94 -1.47 8.01
C CYS A 61 12.38 -0.07 8.47
N GLN A 62 11.43 0.80 8.87
CA GLN A 62 11.73 2.11 9.46
C GLN A 62 12.59 1.97 10.72
N GLU A 63 12.19 1.05 11.60
CA GLU A 63 12.91 0.74 12.84
C GLU A 63 14.30 0.15 12.58
N ILE A 64 14.44 -0.74 11.59
CA ILE A 64 15.76 -1.23 11.16
C ILE A 64 16.63 -0.09 10.65
N GLY A 65 16.14 0.74 9.73
CA GLY A 65 16.94 1.84 9.18
C GLY A 65 17.37 2.85 10.24
N ARG A 66 16.51 3.08 11.24
CA ARG A 66 16.84 3.91 12.41
C ARG A 66 17.96 3.29 13.25
N ALA A 67 17.83 2.02 13.61
CA ALA A 67 18.73 1.36 14.55
C ALA A 67 20.07 0.94 13.93
N PHE A 68 20.07 0.49 12.67
CA PHE A 68 21.24 -0.13 12.04
C PHE A 68 21.94 0.76 11.01
N TRP A 69 21.26 1.75 10.45
CA TRP A 69 21.85 2.64 9.42
C TRP A 69 22.08 4.06 9.92
N ASP A 70 21.82 4.33 11.20
CA ASP A 70 21.90 5.66 11.82
C ASP A 70 21.11 6.73 11.03
N LYS A 71 20.00 6.31 10.42
CA LYS A 71 19.08 7.19 9.68
C LYS A 71 17.80 7.38 10.47
N GLN A 72 17.81 8.34 11.40
CA GLN A 72 16.65 8.67 12.24
C GLN A 72 15.36 8.99 11.46
N ASP A 73 15.52 9.53 10.26
CA ASP A 73 14.41 9.90 9.39
C ASP A 73 14.17 8.90 8.25
N PHE A 74 14.71 7.68 8.35
CA PHE A 74 14.54 6.66 7.31
C PHE A 74 13.05 6.39 7.04
N LEU A 75 12.61 6.69 5.81
CA LEU A 75 11.21 6.60 5.36
C LEU A 75 10.20 7.38 6.23
N LYS A 76 10.66 8.28 7.11
CA LYS A 76 9.81 9.10 7.97
C LYS A 76 9.13 10.19 7.13
N GLY A 77 7.86 10.43 7.39
CA GLY A 77 7.06 11.46 6.71
C GLY A 77 6.69 11.12 5.26
N TYR A 78 7.00 9.92 4.76
CA TYR A 78 6.52 9.49 3.44
C TYR A 78 5.01 9.30 3.46
N ALA A 79 4.33 9.83 2.44
CA ALA A 79 2.90 9.64 2.29
C ALA A 79 2.60 8.24 1.76
N TYR A 80 1.75 7.49 2.46
CA TYR A 80 1.33 6.16 1.99
C TYR A 80 0.24 6.27 0.93
N ARG A 81 0.32 5.41 -0.08
CA ARG A 81 -0.71 5.21 -1.11
C ARG A 81 -0.95 3.72 -1.28
N PHE A 82 -2.21 3.32 -1.16
CA PHE A 82 -2.63 1.93 -1.23
C PHE A 82 -3.34 1.69 -2.55
N ILE A 83 -2.88 0.70 -3.32
CA ILE A 83 -3.35 0.42 -4.68
C ILE A 83 -3.65 -1.06 -4.82
N SER A 84 -4.77 -1.36 -5.48
CA SER A 84 -5.11 -2.69 -5.95
C SER A 84 -5.27 -2.68 -7.46
N ILE A 85 -4.48 -3.51 -8.14
CA ILE A 85 -4.52 -3.68 -9.60
C ILE A 85 -5.06 -5.07 -9.88
N GLY A 86 -6.02 -5.19 -10.79
CA GLY A 86 -6.47 -6.51 -11.21
C GLY A 86 -7.57 -6.46 -12.25
N ASN A 87 -8.06 -7.62 -12.65
CA ASN A 87 -9.23 -7.69 -13.54
C ASN A 87 -10.49 -7.36 -12.72
N LEU A 88 -10.95 -6.12 -12.86
CA LEU A 88 -12.05 -5.57 -12.10
C LEU A 88 -13.25 -5.41 -13.04
N SER A 89 -14.42 -5.90 -12.62
CA SER A 89 -15.69 -5.48 -13.23
C SER A 89 -15.99 -4.03 -12.81
N ILE A 90 -15.25 -3.05 -13.34
CA ILE A 90 -15.47 -1.63 -13.02
C ILE A 90 -16.79 -1.22 -13.67
N ALA A 91 -17.80 -0.90 -12.86
CA ALA A 91 -18.98 -0.21 -13.35
C ALA A 91 -18.56 1.14 -13.96
N LYS A 92 -19.11 1.48 -15.14
CA LYS A 92 -18.82 2.72 -15.88
C LYS A 92 -18.64 3.90 -14.93
N GLN A 93 -17.49 4.59 -15.02
CA GLN A 93 -17.24 5.77 -14.21
C GLN A 93 -18.29 6.84 -14.50
N LYS A 94 -18.79 7.51 -13.45
CA LYS A 94 -19.58 8.73 -13.61
C LYS A 94 -18.73 9.74 -14.41
N THR A 95 -19.30 10.26 -15.49
CA THR A 95 -18.68 11.30 -16.33
C THR A 95 -18.51 12.64 -15.63
N ARG A 96 -19.12 12.81 -14.44
CA ARG A 96 -18.97 14.00 -13.62
C ARG A 96 -17.65 13.92 -12.84
N ILE A 97 -16.71 14.80 -13.18
CA ILE A 97 -15.45 14.98 -12.48
C ILE A 97 -15.76 15.52 -11.07
N GLU A 98 -15.85 14.66 -10.07
CA GLU A 98 -15.74 15.09 -8.67
C GLU A 98 -14.31 15.61 -8.49
N ARG A 99 -14.19 16.91 -8.19
CA ARG A 99 -12.91 17.68 -8.18
C ARG A 99 -11.89 17.19 -7.15
N GLN A 100 -12.22 16.20 -6.33
CA GLN A 100 -11.34 15.61 -5.33
C GLN A 100 -11.40 14.09 -5.43
N SER A 101 -10.49 13.48 -6.20
CA SER A 101 -10.28 12.03 -6.11
C SER A 101 -9.91 11.68 -4.67
N ALA A 102 -10.62 10.73 -4.06
CA ALA A 102 -10.35 10.29 -2.69
C ALA A 102 -8.86 9.98 -2.51
N LYS A 103 -8.27 10.52 -1.44
CA LYS A 103 -6.88 10.26 -1.06
C LYS A 103 -6.80 8.79 -0.62
N HIS A 104 -6.18 7.93 -1.42
CA HIS A 104 -6.03 6.49 -1.15
C HIS A 104 -4.92 6.22 -0.13
N ASP A 105 -5.06 6.86 1.04
CA ASP A 105 -4.08 6.89 2.13
C ASP A 105 -4.33 5.86 3.24
N CYS A 106 -5.36 5.03 3.10
CA CYS A 106 -5.57 3.86 3.95
C CYS A 106 -5.96 2.63 3.11
N PRO A 107 -5.66 1.40 3.59
CA PRO A 107 -5.98 0.15 2.90
C PRO A 107 -7.46 0.03 2.50
N GLU A 108 -8.37 0.49 3.34
CA GLU A 108 -9.82 0.41 3.15
C GLU A 108 -10.31 1.32 2.01
N ARG A 109 -9.57 2.41 1.74
CA ARG A 109 -9.83 3.36 0.67
C ARG A 109 -8.80 3.25 -0.46
N MET A 110 -8.30 2.04 -0.73
CA MET A 110 -7.32 1.81 -1.78
C MET A 110 -7.81 2.24 -3.17
N LEU A 111 -6.88 2.74 -3.98
CA LEU A 111 -7.13 3.02 -5.39
C LEU A 111 -7.25 1.70 -6.15
N LYS A 112 -8.38 1.50 -6.82
CA LYS A 112 -8.63 0.30 -7.64
C LYS A 112 -8.37 0.62 -9.11
N ILE A 113 -7.53 -0.16 -9.76
CA ILE A 113 -7.17 -0.02 -11.17
C ILE A 113 -7.48 -1.32 -11.89
N ASP A 114 -8.23 -1.21 -12.98
CA ASP A 114 -8.53 -2.35 -13.86
C ASP A 114 -7.39 -2.61 -14.84
N TRP A 115 -7.01 -3.87 -15.00
CA TRP A 115 -5.97 -4.35 -15.92
C TRP A 115 -6.58 -5.38 -16.87
N PRO A 116 -6.67 -5.10 -18.18
CA PRO A 116 -5.51 -5.14 -19.09
C PRO A 116 -5.30 -3.89 -19.99
N ASN A 117 -6.21 -2.92 -19.96
CA ASN A 117 -6.27 -1.84 -20.95
C ASN A 117 -5.86 -0.46 -20.41
N SER A 118 -5.28 -0.40 -19.21
CA SER A 118 -4.92 0.87 -18.56
C SER A 118 -3.42 1.15 -18.65
N ARG A 119 -3.05 2.29 -19.24
CA ARG A 119 -1.72 2.87 -19.02
C ARG A 119 -1.63 3.33 -17.56
N ILE A 120 -0.75 2.70 -16.80
CA ILE A 120 -0.51 3.03 -15.40
C ILE A 120 0.59 4.08 -15.34
N GLU A 121 0.25 5.28 -14.85
CA GLU A 121 1.19 6.38 -14.70
C GLU A 121 1.47 6.66 -13.24
N PHE A 122 2.72 6.95 -12.91
CA PHE A 122 3.16 7.18 -11.53
C PHE A 122 2.36 8.30 -10.83
N ASN A 123 2.06 9.40 -11.52
CA ASN A 123 1.31 10.52 -10.95
C ASN A 123 -0.13 10.15 -10.58
N ARG A 124 -0.73 9.21 -11.31
CA ARG A 124 -2.05 8.64 -10.96
C ARG A 124 -1.96 7.81 -9.68
N LEU A 125 -0.87 7.07 -9.49
CA LEU A 125 -0.64 6.23 -8.31
C LEU A 125 -0.25 7.04 -7.06
N SER A 126 0.54 8.10 -7.22
CA SER A 126 1.03 8.90 -6.08
C SER A 126 -0.01 9.89 -5.53
N GLY A 127 -1.07 10.16 -6.30
CA GLY A 127 -1.90 11.35 -6.12
C GLY A 127 -1.25 12.59 -6.74
N LYS A 128 -2.07 13.58 -7.11
CA LYS A 128 -1.60 14.89 -7.59
C LYS A 128 -0.92 15.64 -6.43
N VAL A 129 0.13 16.38 -6.79
CA VAL A 129 0.87 17.30 -5.91
C VAL A 129 -0.01 18.49 -5.58
#